data_AF-W6FF05-F1
#
_entry.id   AF-W6FF05-F1
#
_cell.length_a   1.000
_cell.length_b   1.000
_cell.length_c   1.000
_cell.angle_alpha   90.00
_cell.angle_beta   90.00
_cell.angle_gamma   90.00
#
_symmetry.space_group_name_H-M   'P 1'
#
loop_
_entity.id
_entity.type
_entity.pdbx_description
1 polymer ?
#
loop_
_entity_poly.entity_id
_entity_poly.type
_entity_poly.pdbx_seq_one_letter_code
_entity_poly.pdbx_strand_id
1 'polypeptide(L)'
;KSVTKIYNYYKKFGYKTIVMGASFRNTGEIKALAGCDFLTISPKLLGELLKDNSKLAPMLSAKAAQASDLEKVHLDEKAFRWLHNEDQMAVEKLSDGIRKFAADAVKLERVLMERMFGAENGK
;
A
#
# COMPACT_ATOMS: atom_id res chain seq x y z
N LYS A 1 11.03 2.02 4.60
CA LYS A 1 12.09 1.58 3.64
C LYS A 1 11.53 0.92 2.38
N SER A 2 10.49 0.07 2.46
CA SER A 2 9.92 -0.62 1.29
C SER A 2 9.45 0.34 0.17
N VAL A 3 8.52 1.26 0.45
CA VAL A 3 7.95 2.17 -0.57
C VAL A 3 9.02 3.06 -1.22
N THR A 4 9.97 3.58 -0.45
CA THR A 4 11.11 4.36 -0.97
C THR A 4 11.92 3.58 -2.01
N LYS A 5 12.23 2.30 -1.75
CA LYS A 5 12.96 1.44 -2.69
C LYS A 5 12.17 1.24 -4.00
N ILE A 6 10.86 0.97 -3.88
CA ILE A 6 9.97 0.77 -5.03
C ILE A 6 9.83 2.04 -5.86
N TYR A 7 9.57 3.19 -5.21
CA TYR A 7 9.50 4.48 -5.88
C TYR A 7 10.79 4.77 -6.64
N ASN A 8 11.95 4.63 -5.98
CA ASN A 8 13.24 4.88 -6.62
C ASN A 8 13.48 3.97 -7.82
N TYR A 9 13.17 2.68 -7.72
CA TYR A 9 13.28 1.72 -8.83
C TYR A 9 12.40 2.14 -10.02
N TYR A 10 11.15 2.52 -9.75
CA TYR A 10 10.19 2.89 -10.79
C TYR A 10 10.64 4.16 -11.53
N LYS A 11 11.06 5.18 -10.78
CA LYS A 11 11.53 6.45 -11.37
C LYS A 11 12.89 6.32 -12.06
N LYS A 12 13.82 5.51 -11.51
CA LYS A 12 15.12 5.25 -12.15
C LYS A 12 14.95 4.64 -13.55
N PHE A 13 14.09 3.62 -13.67
CA PHE A 13 13.94 2.86 -14.91
C PHE A 13 12.77 3.33 -15.78
N GLY A 14 12.17 4.48 -15.47
CA GLY A 14 11.15 5.12 -16.31
C GLY A 14 9.81 4.41 -16.38
N TYR A 15 9.48 3.55 -15.40
CA TYR A 15 8.18 2.89 -15.33
C TYR A 15 7.05 3.91 -15.12
N LYS A 16 5.94 3.72 -15.84
CA LYS A 16 4.78 4.64 -15.81
C LYS A 16 3.74 4.31 -14.74
N THR A 17 3.84 3.14 -14.12
CA THR A 17 2.96 2.73 -13.03
C THR A 17 3.08 3.71 -11.87
N ILE A 18 1.93 4.18 -11.39
CA ILE A 18 1.85 5.12 -10.27
C ILE A 18 2.19 4.42 -8.96
N VAL A 19 3.03 5.03 -8.13
CA VAL A 19 3.32 4.54 -6.78
C VAL A 19 2.42 5.27 -5.77
N MET A 20 1.46 4.53 -5.21
CA MET A 20 0.56 5.04 -4.17
C MET A 20 0.84 4.39 -2.82
N GLY A 21 1.40 5.15 -1.87
CA GLY A 21 1.59 4.66 -0.50
C GLY A 21 0.25 4.50 0.22
N ALA A 22 0.09 3.42 0.98
CA ALA A 22 -1.17 3.06 1.63
C ALA A 22 -0.95 2.42 3.01
N SER A 23 -2.03 2.31 3.79
CA SER A 23 -2.05 1.63 5.10
C SER A 23 -1.10 2.24 6.14
N PHE A 24 -1.10 3.57 6.24
CA PHE A 24 -0.33 4.29 7.25
C PHE A 24 -0.81 4.02 8.68
N ARG A 25 0.13 3.96 9.62
CA ARG A 25 -0.13 3.82 11.06
C ARG A 25 -0.02 5.14 11.81
N ASN A 26 0.74 6.10 11.27
CA ASN A 26 0.94 7.42 11.85
C ASN A 26 1.33 8.45 10.77
N THR A 27 1.32 9.74 11.13
CA THR A 27 1.69 10.84 10.23
C THR A 27 3.17 10.88 9.89
N GLY A 28 4.05 10.32 10.73
CA GLY A 28 5.48 10.23 10.47
C GLY A 28 5.81 9.40 9.23
N GLU A 29 5.14 8.25 9.05
CA GLU A 29 5.27 7.42 7.85
C GLU A 29 4.83 8.16 6.58
N ILE A 30 3.77 8.98 6.66
CA ILE A 30 3.26 9.78 5.55
C ILE A 30 4.31 10.83 5.15
N LYS A 31 4.80 11.59 6.12
CA LYS A 31 5.82 12.62 5.89
C LYS A 31 7.12 12.04 5.35
N ALA A 32 7.52 10.86 5.81
CA ALA A 32 8.69 10.15 5.30
C ALA A 32 8.58 9.75 3.82
N LEU A 33 7.36 9.78 3.26
CA LEU A 33 7.08 9.53 1.84
C LEU A 33 6.61 10.79 1.10
N ALA A 34 6.78 11.99 1.66
CA ALA A 34 6.48 13.23 0.96
C ALA A 34 7.24 13.29 -0.37
N GLY A 35 6.53 13.51 -1.48
CA GLY A 35 7.07 13.44 -2.85
C GLY A 35 6.83 12.12 -3.59
N CYS A 36 6.19 11.13 -2.94
CA CYS A 36 5.57 10.00 -3.63
C CYS A 36 4.47 10.48 -4.60
N ASP A 37 4.14 9.69 -5.64
CA ASP A 37 3.15 10.11 -6.64
C ASP A 37 1.78 10.38 -5.99
N PHE A 38 1.32 9.42 -5.20
CA PHE A 38 0.08 9.51 -4.42
C PHE A 38 0.25 8.88 -3.04
N LEU A 39 -0.60 9.28 -2.11
CA LEU A 39 -0.74 8.67 -0.79
C LEU A 39 -2.24 8.55 -0.46
N THR A 40 -2.70 7.34 -0.15
CA THR A 40 -4.06 7.13 0.37
C THR A 40 -4.02 7.14 1.90
N ILE A 41 -4.70 8.10 2.51
CA ILE A 41 -4.57 8.44 3.93
C ILE A 41 -5.96 8.35 4.57
N SER A 42 -6.05 7.72 5.74
CA SER A 42 -7.32 7.61 6.47
C SER A 42 -7.80 8.98 6.95
N PRO A 43 -9.13 9.21 7.07
CA PRO A 43 -9.66 10.49 7.54
C PRO A 43 -9.09 10.94 8.90
N LYS A 44 -8.83 9.98 9.79
CA LYS A 44 -8.19 10.25 11.09
C LYS A 44 -6.81 10.90 10.90
N LEU A 45 -5.93 10.28 10.10
CA LEU A 45 -4.58 10.78 9.88
C LEU A 45 -4.57 12.08 9.06
N LEU A 46 -5.53 12.28 8.16
CA LEU A 46 -5.73 13.58 7.49
C LEU A 46 -6.06 14.68 8.50
N GLY A 47 -6.92 14.39 9.49
CA GLY A 47 -7.23 15.33 10.57
C GLY A 47 -6.02 15.64 11.47
N GLU A 48 -5.14 14.67 11.70
CA GLU A 48 -3.88 14.89 12.42
C GLU A 48 -2.91 15.77 11.61
N LEU A 49 -2.75 15.51 10.30
CA LEU A 49 -1.91 16.32 9.42
C LEU A 49 -2.42 17.76 9.27
N LEU A 50 -3.74 17.96 9.23
CA LEU A 50 -4.33 19.30 9.13
C LEU A 50 -4.00 20.18 10.35
N LYS A 51 -3.79 19.56 11.52
CA LYS A 51 -3.45 20.27 12.78
C LYS A 51 -1.95 20.49 12.94
N ASP A 52 -1.14 19.93 12.05
CA ASP A 52 0.31 19.90 12.16
C ASP A 52 0.94 21.04 11.35
N ASN A 53 1.53 22.00 12.06
CA ASN A 53 2.17 23.19 11.47
C ASN A 53 3.69 23.05 11.34
N SER A 54 4.24 21.84 11.51
CA SER A 54 5.67 21.60 11.29
C SER A 54 6.03 21.73 9.80
N LYS A 55 7.27 22.15 9.53
CA LYS A 55 7.77 22.21 8.15
C LYS A 55 7.84 20.82 7.55
N LEU A 56 7.34 20.67 6.32
CA LEU A 56 7.45 19.44 5.54
C LEU A 56 8.42 19.64 4.38
N ALA A 57 9.38 18.73 4.25
CA ALA A 57 10.29 18.69 3.10
C ALA A 57 9.99 17.44 2.26
N PRO A 58 10.14 17.52 0.92
CA PRO A 58 10.03 16.35 0.06
C PRO A 58 11.18 15.37 0.36
N MET A 59 10.82 14.13 0.68
CA MET A 59 11.75 13.03 0.96
C MET A 59 12.04 12.18 -0.28
N LEU A 60 11.14 12.20 -1.26
CA LEU A 60 11.23 11.44 -2.51
C LEU A 60 11.21 12.40 -3.71
N SER A 61 12.03 12.13 -4.72
CA SER A 61 11.97 12.85 -5.99
C SER A 61 12.48 11.97 -7.15
N ALA A 62 11.92 12.18 -8.34
CA ALA A 62 12.36 11.46 -9.54
C ALA A 62 13.83 11.72 -9.87
N LYS A 63 14.31 12.96 -9.68
CA LYS A 63 15.72 13.34 -9.90
C LYS A 63 16.66 12.55 -8.99
N ALA A 64 16.35 12.46 -7.69
CA ALA A 64 17.17 11.67 -6.76
C ALA A 64 17.11 10.17 -7.07
N ALA A 65 15.95 9.66 -7.48
CA ALA A 65 15.78 8.27 -7.87
C ALA A 65 16.62 7.89 -9.10
N GLN A 66 16.70 8.76 -10.11
CA GLN A 66 17.53 8.55 -11.30
C GLN A 66 19.03 8.43 -10.97
N ALA A 67 19.49 9.11 -9.92
CA ALA A 67 20.87 9.03 -9.45
C ALA A 67 21.14 7.83 -8.51
N SER A 68 20.14 7.02 -8.17
CA SER A 68 20.31 5.89 -7.26
C SER A 68 21.10 4.74 -7.91
N ASP A 69 21.84 3.96 -7.11
CA ASP A 69 22.63 2.82 -7.58
C ASP A 69 21.82 1.50 -7.59
N LEU A 70 20.69 1.51 -8.30
CA LEU A 70 19.85 0.32 -8.47
C LEU A 70 20.10 -0.35 -9.83
N GLU A 71 20.08 -1.66 -9.88
CA GLU A 71 20.15 -2.43 -11.13
C GLU A 71 18.76 -2.89 -11.55
N LYS A 72 18.54 -3.00 -12.87
CA LYS A 72 17.26 -3.45 -13.42
C LYS A 72 17.20 -4.96 -13.35
N VAL A 73 16.14 -5.49 -12.74
CA VAL A 73 15.88 -6.92 -12.63
C VAL A 73 14.74 -7.33 -13.55
N HIS A 74 14.82 -8.55 -14.07
CA HIS A 74 13.75 -9.25 -14.76
C HIS A 74 13.45 -10.55 -14.00
N LEU A 75 12.17 -10.84 -13.80
CA LEU A 75 11.70 -11.99 -13.03
C LEU A 75 10.71 -12.78 -13.87
N ASP A 76 11.00 -14.06 -14.11
CA ASP A 76 10.01 -15.03 -14.52
C ASP A 76 9.26 -15.58 -13.29
N GLU A 77 8.31 -16.50 -13.49
CA GLU A 77 7.51 -17.02 -12.37
C GLU A 77 8.38 -17.68 -11.29
N LYS A 78 9.36 -18.51 -11.67
CA LYS A 78 10.21 -19.21 -10.70
C LYS A 78 11.08 -18.25 -9.91
N ALA A 79 11.69 -17.26 -10.57
CA ALA A 79 12.49 -16.24 -9.91
C ALA A 79 11.65 -15.35 -8.99
N PHE A 80 10.43 -14.98 -9.41
CA PHE A 80 9.48 -14.25 -8.58
C PHE A 80 9.11 -15.04 -7.32
N ARG A 81 8.70 -16.31 -7.47
CA ARG A 81 8.30 -17.15 -6.33
C ARG A 81 9.45 -17.33 -5.35
N TRP A 82 10.65 -17.59 -5.84
CA TRP A 82 11.84 -17.72 -4.99
C TRP A 82 12.14 -16.43 -4.24
N LEU A 83 12.31 -15.30 -4.96
CA LEU A 83 12.69 -14.03 -4.35
C LEU A 83 11.62 -13.49 -3.40
N HIS A 84 10.34 -13.72 -3.71
CA HIS A 84 9.24 -13.38 -2.81
C HIS A 84 9.28 -14.22 -1.53
N ASN A 85 9.56 -15.53 -1.65
CA ASN A 85 9.60 -16.44 -0.51
C ASN A 85 10.73 -16.13 0.48
N GLU A 86 11.82 -15.53 0.02
CA GLU A 86 12.93 -15.07 0.86
C GLU A 86 12.56 -13.87 1.76
N ASP A 87 11.45 -13.17 1.49
CA ASP A 87 10.92 -12.11 2.36
C ASP A 87 9.76 -12.64 3.19
N GLN A 88 10.08 -13.17 4.38
CA GLN A 88 9.10 -13.72 5.33
C GLN A 88 7.93 -12.76 5.58
N MET A 89 8.22 -11.46 5.79
CA MET A 89 7.20 -10.46 6.09
C MET A 89 6.26 -10.28 4.89
N ALA A 90 6.80 -10.20 3.68
CA ALA A 90 5.99 -10.06 2.46
C ALA A 90 5.07 -11.28 2.26
N VAL A 91 5.59 -12.50 2.43
CA VAL A 91 4.80 -13.74 2.29
C VAL A 91 3.67 -13.80 3.31
N GLU A 92 3.99 -13.60 4.58
CA GLU A 92 3.01 -13.71 5.66
C GLU A 92 1.93 -12.62 5.54
N LYS A 93 2.32 -11.38 5.23
CA LYS A 93 1.36 -10.27 5.06
C LYS A 93 0.48 -10.41 3.83
N LEU A 94 1.01 -10.94 2.72
CA LEU A 94 0.20 -11.25 1.55
C LEU A 94 -0.84 -12.31 1.89
N SER A 95 -0.40 -13.41 2.50
CA SER A 95 -1.24 -14.54 2.87
C SER A 95 -2.34 -14.16 3.88
N ASP A 96 -1.97 -13.42 4.93
CA ASP A 96 -2.89 -12.92 5.95
C ASP A 96 -3.88 -11.89 5.40
N GLY A 97 -3.41 -10.98 4.54
CA GLY A 97 -4.25 -9.96 3.92
C GLY A 97 -5.35 -10.57 3.04
N ILE A 98 -5.02 -11.56 2.21
CA ILE A 98 -6.00 -12.28 1.38
C ILE A 98 -7.06 -12.94 2.26
N ARG A 99 -6.65 -13.65 3.32
CA ARG A 99 -7.60 -14.30 4.24
C ARG A 99 -8.53 -13.31 4.94
N LYS A 100 -8.02 -12.15 5.34
CA LYS A 100 -8.82 -11.11 5.99
C LYS A 100 -9.86 -10.51 5.05
N PHE A 101 -9.47 -10.17 3.82
CA PHE A 101 -10.44 -9.69 2.83
C PHE A 101 -11.50 -10.74 2.48
N ALA A 102 -11.12 -12.02 2.39
CA ALA A 102 -12.09 -13.11 2.17
C ALA A 102 -13.09 -13.23 3.33
N ALA A 103 -12.61 -13.12 4.58
CA ALA A 103 -13.48 -13.13 5.75
C ALA A 103 -14.46 -11.94 5.78
N ASP A 104 -13.98 -10.74 5.41
CA ASP A 104 -14.81 -9.54 5.30
C ASP A 104 -15.86 -9.68 4.18
N ALA A 105 -15.51 -10.31 3.05
CA ALA A 105 -16.45 -10.59 1.96
C ALA A 105 -17.57 -11.55 2.41
N VAL A 106 -17.24 -12.67 3.06
CA VAL A 106 -18.24 -13.60 3.61
C VAL A 106 -19.14 -12.92 4.65
N LYS A 107 -18.57 -12.03 5.47
CA LYS A 107 -19.36 -11.24 6.42
C LYS A 107 -20.33 -10.31 5.71
N LEU A 108 -19.89 -9.64 4.64
CA LEU A 108 -20.76 -8.80 3.82
C LEU A 108 -21.88 -9.61 3.16
N GLU A 109 -21.58 -10.78 2.60
CA GLU A 109 -22.58 -11.69 2.03
C GLU A 109 -23.67 -12.06 3.04
N ARG A 110 -23.31 -12.35 4.29
CA ARG A 110 -24.29 -12.61 5.36
C ARG A 110 -25.19 -11.42 5.64
N VAL A 111 -24.62 -10.22 5.76
CA VAL A 111 -25.41 -8.98 5.95
C VAL A 111 -26.36 -8.76 4.77
N LEU A 112 -25.93 -9.04 3.54
CA LEU A 112 -26.79 -8.94 2.36
C LEU A 112 -27.92 -9.98 2.39
N MET A 113 -27.62 -11.24 2.72
CA MET A 113 -28.64 -12.29 2.85
C MET A 113 -29.69 -11.95 3.91
N GLU A 114 -29.27 -11.47 5.09
CA GLU A 114 -30.19 -11.02 6.15
C GLU A 114 -31.09 -9.88 5.67
N ARG A 115 -30.56 -8.92 4.92
CA ARG A 115 -31.35 -7.78 4.41
C ARG A 115 -32.26 -8.16 3.25
N MET A 116 -31.85 -9.08 2.39
CA MET A 116 -32.63 -9.49 1.22
C MET A 116 -33.75 -10.46 1.58
N PHE A 117 -33.50 -11.41 2.49
CA PHE A 117 -34.41 -12.51 2.79
C PHE A 117 -34.93 -12.51 4.23
N GLY A 118 -34.29 -11.78 5.15
CA GLY A 118 -34.75 -11.66 6.54
C GLY A 118 -36.00 -10.79 6.73
N ALA A 119 -36.32 -9.93 5.75
CA ALA A 119 -37.54 -9.12 5.76
C ALA A 119 -38.81 -9.91 5.36
N GLU A 120 -38.67 -11.12 4.81
CA GLU A 120 -39.83 -11.93 4.38
C GLU A 120 -40.48 -12.74 5.54
N ASN A 121 -39.79 -12.89 6.67
CA ASN A 121 -40.30 -13.64 7.85
C ASN A 121 -41.02 -12.75 8.89
N GLY A 122 -41.40 -11.52 8.51
CA GLY A 122 -42.07 -10.54 9.38
C GLY A 122 -43.53 -10.25 9.02
N LYS A 123 -44.24 -11.20 8.41
CA LYS A 123 -45.71 -11.24 8.37
C LYS A 123 -46.23 -12.30 9.32
#